data_AF-A0A1Q7VVH1-F1
#
_entry.id   AF-A0A1Q7VVH1-F1
#
_cell.length_a   1.000
_cell.length_b   1.000
_cell.length_c   1.000
_cell.angle_alpha   90.00
_cell.angle_beta   90.00
_cell.angle_gamma   90.00
#
_symmetry.space_group_name_H-M   'P 1'
#
loop_
_entity.id
_entity.type
_entity.pdbx_description
1 polymer ?
#
loop_
_entity_poly.entity_id
_entity_poly.type
_entity_poly.pdbx_seq_one_letter_code
_entity_poly.pdbx_strand_id
1 'polypeptide(L)'
;MTGAAVVIAVTGVVTHVAYAATTGSAYVWASSPGNPSYTADAGYSYNSTGGVNTITHDGTGAGQYTVNLPGLGGFSGTVLVTAYGGNSNSCKVARWGPSPSNSTIQQVHVQCFTISGAPVDSQYTVSFTNQLGPKHAWLWANQASAPLGSPYQPAAGYQANSTGQSNTVTHRTTGVYRVSVPVSNVGSSFGHWEITAYGTGNERCVINQFGQSGIPVTSELADVVCLTPAGAVVDAMFAMTWVLDGNVLGLPVWQGSGNGYPSMYVESNGQASHTAASDSSPGIVFAGGGGNLTVTRLSAGTYVVHSPLDPDLSHGGVQVSTGGNADGTTCNVQYWNPTDGIHVNCYGTDGKPRDAAVFVGFIGTYLIA
;
A
#
# COMPACT_ATOMS: atom_id res chain seq x y z
N MET A 1 32.51 -24.08 -54.89
CA MET A 1 31.14 -24.35 -54.40
C MET A 1 31.28 -25.43 -53.35
N THR A 2 31.02 -25.30 -52.06
CA THR A 2 30.44 -24.27 -51.16
C THR A 2 30.85 -24.75 -49.77
N GLY A 3 31.60 -23.95 -49.00
CA GLY A 3 31.97 -24.29 -47.62
C GLY A 3 30.77 -24.05 -46.70
N ALA A 4 30.30 -25.10 -46.02
CA ALA A 4 29.22 -24.99 -45.05
C ALA A 4 29.76 -24.35 -43.75
N ALA A 5 29.28 -23.14 -43.44
CA ALA A 5 29.52 -22.52 -42.15
C ALA A 5 28.62 -23.16 -41.10
N VAL A 6 29.22 -23.75 -40.07
CA VAL A 6 28.51 -24.24 -38.88
C VAL A 6 28.20 -23.02 -38.01
N VAL A 7 26.93 -22.66 -37.91
CA VAL A 7 26.45 -21.64 -36.97
C VAL A 7 26.23 -22.32 -35.62
N ILE A 8 27.14 -22.11 -34.68
CA ILE A 8 26.95 -22.51 -33.28
C ILE A 8 26.06 -21.44 -32.64
N ALA A 9 24.79 -21.78 -32.42
CA ALA A 9 23.91 -20.96 -31.59
C ALA A 9 24.38 -21.07 -30.14
N VAL A 10 25.05 -20.03 -29.65
CA VAL A 10 25.32 -19.89 -28.21
C VAL A 10 24.00 -19.47 -27.56
N THR A 11 23.24 -20.43 -27.05
CA THR A 11 22.14 -20.15 -26.11
C THR A 11 22.76 -19.70 -24.80
N GLY A 12 23.05 -18.40 -24.70
CA GLY A 12 23.38 -17.78 -23.43
C GLY A 12 22.17 -17.90 -22.51
N VAL A 13 22.24 -18.80 -21.54
CA VAL A 13 21.34 -18.73 -20.38
C VAL A 13 21.72 -17.44 -19.68
N VAL A 14 20.85 -16.43 -19.75
CA VAL A 14 20.95 -15.28 -18.85
C VAL A 14 20.61 -15.82 -17.47
N THR A 15 21.61 -16.32 -16.75
CA THR A 15 21.48 -16.55 -15.33
C THR A 15 21.33 -15.17 -14.71
N HIS A 16 20.09 -14.74 -14.46
CA HIS A 16 19.86 -13.69 -13.49
C HIS A 16 20.48 -14.20 -12.21
N VAL A 17 21.64 -13.65 -11.84
CA VAL A 17 22.22 -13.87 -10.54
C VAL A 17 21.16 -13.38 -9.56
N ALA A 18 20.45 -14.31 -8.95
CA ALA A 18 19.57 -14.02 -7.84
C ALA A 18 20.49 -13.55 -6.72
N TYR A 19 20.79 -12.26 -6.68
CA TYR A 19 21.13 -11.64 -5.42
C TYR A 19 19.97 -11.99 -4.50
N ALA A 20 20.25 -12.66 -3.37
CA ALA A 20 19.26 -12.83 -2.33
C ALA A 20 18.75 -11.43 -2.03
N ALA A 21 17.51 -11.13 -2.44
CA ALA A 21 16.93 -9.81 -2.25
C ALA A 21 17.08 -9.50 -0.77
N THR A 22 17.75 -8.41 -0.44
CA THR A 22 17.87 -7.98 0.95
C THR A 22 16.44 -7.83 1.47
N THR A 23 16.08 -8.67 2.44
CA THR A 23 14.79 -8.55 3.09
C THR A 23 14.79 -7.25 3.89
N GLY A 24 13.75 -6.45 3.70
CA GLY A 24 13.68 -5.14 4.28
C GLY A 24 12.41 -4.39 3.90
N SER A 25 12.36 -3.16 4.36
CA SER A 25 11.22 -2.29 4.17
C SER A 25 11.65 -0.83 4.19
N ALA A 26 10.79 0.02 3.66
CA ALA A 26 10.98 1.45 3.61
C ALA A 26 9.63 2.17 3.61
N TYR A 27 9.63 3.41 4.07
CA TYR A 27 8.60 4.38 3.73
C TYR A 27 9.24 5.71 3.36
N VAL A 28 8.51 6.52 2.60
CA VAL A 28 8.94 7.83 2.12
C VAL A 28 7.72 8.75 2.01
N TRP A 29 7.82 9.98 2.50
CA TRP A 29 6.97 11.08 2.06
C TRP A 29 7.67 11.93 1.00
N ALA A 30 7.08 11.98 -0.20
CA ALA A 30 7.54 12.79 -1.32
C ALA A 30 6.87 14.16 -1.28
N SER A 31 7.55 15.14 -0.69
CA SER A 31 6.99 16.46 -0.35
C SER A 31 7.21 17.55 -1.42
N SER A 32 8.10 17.33 -2.39
CA SER A 32 8.55 18.36 -3.34
C SER A 32 8.22 17.99 -4.79
N PRO A 33 6.95 18.05 -5.21
CA PRO A 33 6.49 17.45 -6.46
C PRO A 33 7.00 18.11 -7.75
N GLY A 34 7.50 19.35 -7.67
CA GLY A 34 8.12 20.07 -8.79
C GLY A 34 9.65 20.07 -8.78
N ASN A 35 10.28 19.42 -7.80
CA ASN A 35 11.75 19.34 -7.74
C ASN A 35 12.25 18.16 -8.60
N PRO A 36 13.14 18.39 -9.58
CA PRO A 36 13.66 17.32 -10.45
C PRO A 36 14.28 16.14 -9.69
N SER A 37 14.96 16.38 -8.57
CA SER A 37 15.47 15.33 -7.69
C SER A 37 15.81 15.85 -6.31
N TYR A 38 15.48 15.10 -5.27
CA TYR A 38 15.74 15.47 -3.88
C TYR A 38 15.85 14.27 -2.95
N THR A 39 16.53 14.49 -1.83
CA THR A 39 16.57 13.54 -0.70
C THR A 39 15.27 13.67 0.11
N ALA A 40 14.69 12.53 0.49
CA ALA A 40 13.52 12.51 1.36
C ALA A 40 13.86 13.10 2.74
N ASP A 41 12.90 13.78 3.37
CA ASP A 41 13.06 14.24 4.75
C ASP A 41 13.26 13.02 5.67
N ALA A 42 14.34 13.03 6.45
CA ALA A 42 14.70 11.93 7.34
C ALA A 42 13.63 11.66 8.41
N GLY A 43 12.81 12.66 8.77
CA GLY A 43 11.74 12.45 9.73
C GLY A 43 10.52 11.71 9.15
N TYR A 44 10.37 11.73 7.83
CA TYR A 44 9.27 11.10 7.11
C TYR A 44 9.78 10.08 6.08
N SER A 45 10.96 9.52 6.35
CA SER A 45 11.60 8.53 5.52
C SER A 45 12.32 7.49 6.37
N TYR A 46 12.19 6.23 5.97
CA TYR A 46 12.84 5.09 6.60
C TYR A 46 13.35 4.12 5.54
N ASN A 47 14.49 3.49 5.80
CA ASN A 47 15.02 2.40 5.00
C ASN A 47 15.75 1.43 5.93
N SER A 48 15.29 0.17 5.96
CA SER A 48 15.83 -0.84 6.87
C SER A 48 17.31 -1.19 6.64
N THR A 49 17.88 -0.77 5.52
CA THR A 49 19.31 -0.97 5.20
C THR A 49 20.19 0.22 5.60
N GLY A 50 19.59 1.30 6.14
CA GLY A 50 20.28 2.56 6.40
C GLY A 50 20.53 3.41 5.15
N GLY A 51 20.01 2.99 3.99
CA GLY A 51 20.11 3.75 2.74
C GLY A 51 19.32 5.07 2.79
N VAL A 52 19.86 6.10 2.13
CA VAL A 52 19.17 7.39 1.98
C VAL A 52 18.21 7.32 0.81
N ASN A 53 16.91 7.44 1.09
CA ASN A 53 15.89 7.43 0.05
C ASN A 53 15.89 8.75 -0.73
N THR A 54 15.75 8.66 -2.04
CA THR A 54 15.67 9.83 -2.92
C THR A 54 14.47 9.73 -3.85
N ILE A 55 13.98 10.88 -4.27
CA ILE A 55 12.87 11.00 -5.22
C ILE A 55 13.40 11.76 -6.43
N THR A 56 13.07 11.25 -7.62
CA THR A 56 13.33 11.90 -8.89
C THR A 56 11.98 12.15 -9.57
N HIS A 57 11.76 13.38 -10.02
CA HIS A 57 10.68 13.69 -10.96
C HIS A 57 11.18 13.35 -12.36
N ASP A 58 10.45 12.50 -13.09
CA ASP A 58 10.95 11.90 -14.33
C ASP A 58 10.98 12.87 -15.52
N GLY A 59 10.76 14.18 -15.28
CA GLY A 59 11.11 15.34 -16.13
C GLY A 59 10.46 15.42 -17.52
N THR A 60 9.74 14.39 -17.92
CA THR A 60 9.17 14.20 -19.26
C THR A 60 7.66 14.39 -19.31
N GLY A 61 7.00 14.47 -18.15
CA GLY A 61 5.58 14.74 -18.00
C GLY A 61 5.22 15.06 -16.55
N ALA A 62 4.01 15.58 -16.33
CA ALA A 62 3.51 15.85 -14.99
C ALA A 62 3.15 14.53 -14.27
N GLY A 63 3.34 14.51 -12.95
CA GLY A 63 2.91 13.45 -12.06
C GLY A 63 3.66 12.14 -12.22
N GLN A 64 4.89 12.16 -12.73
CA GLN A 64 5.71 10.95 -12.94
C GLN A 64 6.95 11.03 -12.05
N TYR A 65 7.13 10.02 -11.20
CA TYR A 65 8.20 10.00 -10.23
C TYR A 65 8.85 8.63 -10.10
N THR A 66 10.14 8.64 -9.79
CA THR A 66 10.90 7.45 -9.36
C THR A 66 11.39 7.66 -7.93
N VAL A 67 10.94 6.83 -6.99
CA VAL A 67 11.51 6.73 -5.65
C VAL A 67 12.59 5.67 -5.65
N ASN A 68 13.79 6.02 -5.22
CA ASN A 68 14.93 5.12 -5.09
C ASN A 68 15.11 4.74 -3.62
N LEU A 69 15.13 3.45 -3.34
CA LEU A 69 15.34 2.87 -2.01
C LEU A 69 16.62 2.01 -2.06
N PRO A 70 17.79 2.60 -1.74
CA PRO A 70 19.06 1.87 -1.80
C PRO A 70 19.08 0.66 -0.87
N GLY A 71 19.80 -0.38 -1.27
CA GLY A 71 19.98 -1.61 -0.48
C GLY A 71 18.80 -2.58 -0.52
N LEU A 72 17.65 -2.19 -1.08
CA LEU A 72 16.42 -3.00 -1.08
C LEU A 72 16.09 -3.64 -2.42
N GLY A 73 16.97 -3.54 -3.41
CA GLY A 73 16.70 -4.00 -4.77
C GLY A 73 16.37 -5.49 -4.86
N GLY A 74 15.21 -5.80 -5.45
CA GLY A 74 14.78 -7.17 -5.68
C GLY A 74 13.47 -7.25 -6.46
N PHE A 75 13.28 -8.36 -7.19
CA PHE A 75 12.01 -8.66 -7.84
C PHE A 75 11.03 -9.32 -6.86
N SER A 76 10.73 -8.58 -5.79
CA SER A 76 9.84 -9.06 -4.75
C SER A 76 9.17 -7.93 -3.98
N GLY A 77 8.34 -8.32 -3.02
CA GLY A 77 7.67 -7.39 -2.11
C GLY A 77 6.44 -6.73 -2.71
N THR A 78 5.86 -5.87 -1.91
CA THR A 78 4.69 -5.06 -2.23
C THR A 78 5.01 -3.59 -2.07
N VAL A 79 4.23 -2.76 -2.74
CA VAL A 79 4.28 -1.31 -2.62
C VAL A 79 2.87 -0.79 -2.36
N LEU A 80 2.75 0.16 -1.45
CA LEU A 80 1.58 1.00 -1.26
C LEU A 80 1.93 2.45 -1.59
N VAL A 81 1.01 3.14 -2.26
CA VAL A 81 1.12 4.57 -2.57
C VAL A 81 -0.20 5.22 -2.22
N THR A 82 -0.11 6.32 -1.47
CA THR A 82 -1.25 7.18 -1.12
C THR A 82 -0.94 8.62 -1.52
N ALA A 83 -1.89 9.33 -2.12
CA ALA A 83 -1.72 10.75 -2.40
C ALA A 83 -1.67 11.58 -1.10
N TYR A 84 -1.02 12.74 -1.16
CA TYR A 84 -0.92 13.66 -0.04
C TYR A 84 -1.35 15.08 -0.45
N GLY A 85 -2.15 15.73 0.41
CA GLY A 85 -2.55 17.12 0.31
C GLY A 85 -4.06 17.36 0.34
N GLY A 86 -4.48 18.62 0.35
CA GLY A 86 -5.88 19.02 0.46
C GLY A 86 -6.69 18.99 -0.84
N ASN A 87 -6.28 18.24 -1.85
CA ASN A 87 -6.96 18.16 -3.16
C ASN A 87 -7.40 16.73 -3.49
N SER A 88 -8.15 16.56 -4.57
CA SER A 88 -8.71 15.28 -5.00
C SER A 88 -7.80 14.48 -5.94
N ASN A 89 -6.49 14.75 -5.92
CA ASN A 89 -5.54 14.01 -6.75
C ASN A 89 -5.32 12.61 -6.15
N SER A 90 -5.02 11.65 -7.02
CA SER A 90 -4.70 10.27 -6.63
C SER A 90 -3.31 9.92 -7.15
N CYS A 91 -2.53 9.21 -6.36
CA CYS A 91 -1.24 8.67 -6.77
C CYS A 91 -1.26 7.16 -6.61
N LYS A 92 -0.64 6.45 -7.55
CA LYS A 92 -0.63 4.99 -7.62
C LYS A 92 0.71 4.47 -8.13
N VAL A 93 0.91 3.16 -7.99
CA VAL A 93 2.13 2.50 -8.44
C VAL A 93 2.06 2.26 -9.95
N ALA A 94 3.00 2.80 -10.71
CA ALA A 94 3.16 2.46 -12.13
C ALA A 94 3.81 1.08 -12.28
N ARG A 95 4.93 0.89 -11.57
CA ARG A 95 5.69 -0.34 -11.48
C ARG A 95 6.68 -0.26 -10.31
N TRP A 96 7.17 -1.40 -9.82
CA TRP A 96 8.34 -1.45 -8.94
C TRP A 96 9.26 -2.58 -9.36
N GLY A 97 10.55 -2.43 -9.04
CA GLY A 97 11.57 -3.43 -9.30
C GLY A 97 12.97 -2.89 -9.01
N PRO A 98 14.01 -3.72 -9.08
CA PRO A 98 15.38 -3.25 -8.95
C PRO A 98 15.73 -2.31 -10.10
N SER A 99 16.55 -1.29 -9.83
CA SER A 99 17.02 -0.37 -10.85
C SER A 99 17.79 -1.13 -11.95
N PRO A 100 17.51 -0.85 -13.24
CA PRO A 100 18.26 -1.44 -14.35
C PRO A 100 19.73 -1.04 -14.36
N SER A 101 20.08 0.13 -13.81
CA SER A 101 21.47 0.63 -13.77
C SER A 101 22.20 0.24 -12.48
N ASN A 102 21.47 -0.12 -11.43
CA ASN A 102 22.04 -0.60 -10.17
C ASN A 102 21.02 -1.49 -9.43
N SER A 103 21.14 -2.81 -9.59
CA SER A 103 20.18 -3.77 -9.05
C SER A 103 20.08 -3.80 -7.52
N THR A 104 20.96 -3.12 -6.79
CA THR A 104 20.88 -2.98 -5.33
C THR A 104 19.87 -1.92 -4.88
N ILE A 105 19.42 -1.06 -5.80
CA ILE A 105 18.43 -0.01 -5.52
C ILE A 105 17.06 -0.53 -5.94
N GLN A 106 16.10 -0.50 -5.02
CA GLN A 106 14.71 -0.72 -5.37
C GLN A 106 14.11 0.59 -5.93
N GLN A 107 13.54 0.53 -7.12
CA GLN A 107 12.82 1.63 -7.74
C GLN A 107 11.32 1.41 -7.62
N VAL A 108 10.63 2.43 -7.12
CA VAL A 108 9.17 2.52 -7.15
C VAL A 108 8.81 3.67 -8.08
N HIS A 109 8.17 3.35 -9.20
CA HIS A 109 7.64 4.35 -10.11
C HIS A 109 6.22 4.70 -9.69
N VAL A 110 5.96 5.98 -9.49
CA VAL A 110 4.68 6.52 -9.04
C VAL A 110 4.08 7.40 -10.13
N GLN A 111 2.78 7.27 -10.34
CA GLN A 111 2.01 8.17 -11.19
C GLN A 111 0.92 8.85 -10.40
N CYS A 112 0.77 10.16 -10.59
CA CYS A 112 -0.26 10.96 -9.97
C CYS A 112 -1.20 11.56 -11.03
N PHE A 113 -2.48 11.57 -10.71
CA PHE A 113 -3.56 12.00 -11.60
C PHE A 113 -4.52 12.93 -10.86
N THR A 114 -5.09 13.89 -11.58
CA THR A 114 -6.26 14.64 -11.14
C THR A 114 -7.47 13.71 -10.99
N ILE A 115 -8.57 14.21 -10.40
CA ILE A 115 -9.83 13.44 -10.31
C ILE A 115 -10.36 13.02 -11.68
N SER A 116 -10.11 13.81 -12.72
CA SER A 116 -10.49 13.52 -14.11
C SER A 116 -9.55 12.54 -14.83
N GLY A 117 -8.44 12.14 -14.21
CA GLY A 117 -7.48 11.20 -14.77
C GLY A 117 -6.34 11.82 -15.59
N ALA A 118 -6.22 13.16 -15.64
CA ALA A 118 -5.08 13.83 -16.26
C ALA A 118 -3.83 13.76 -15.34
N PRO A 119 -2.62 13.47 -15.86
CA PRO A 119 -1.39 13.46 -15.06
C PRO A 119 -1.13 14.81 -14.39
N VAL A 120 -0.68 14.81 -13.13
CA VAL A 120 -0.47 16.02 -12.35
C VAL A 120 0.62 15.84 -11.29
N ASP A 121 1.46 16.86 -11.12
CA ASP A 121 2.46 16.86 -10.04
C ASP A 121 1.75 16.92 -8.68
N SER A 122 2.09 16.01 -7.76
CA SER A 122 1.43 15.89 -6.46
C SER A 122 2.35 15.27 -5.43
N GLN A 123 2.11 15.60 -4.16
CA GLN A 123 2.78 14.93 -3.04
C GLN A 123 2.14 13.56 -2.81
N TYR A 124 2.92 12.64 -2.24
CA TYR A 124 2.45 11.28 -1.96
C TYR A 124 3.31 10.60 -0.88
N THR A 125 2.78 9.55 -0.28
CA THR A 125 3.54 8.63 0.57
C THR A 125 3.75 7.30 -0.15
N VAL A 126 4.88 6.65 0.11
CA VAL A 126 5.22 5.31 -0.39
C VAL A 126 5.58 4.43 0.78
N SER A 127 5.13 3.19 0.74
CA SER A 127 5.60 2.11 1.61
C SER A 127 6.02 0.92 0.75
N PHE A 128 7.17 0.35 1.04
CA PHE A 128 7.68 -0.87 0.40
C PHE A 128 8.04 -1.89 1.46
N THR A 129 7.69 -3.15 1.24
CA THR A 129 8.21 -4.26 2.05
C THR A 129 8.31 -5.53 1.24
N ASN A 130 9.40 -6.26 1.41
CA ASN A 130 9.50 -7.69 1.08
C ASN A 130 9.72 -8.52 2.36
N GLN A 131 9.53 -7.90 3.52
CA GLN A 131 9.55 -8.50 4.84
C GLN A 131 8.14 -8.93 5.26
N LEU A 132 8.06 -10.07 5.93
CA LEU A 132 6.80 -10.66 6.38
C LEU A 132 6.72 -10.64 7.90
N GLY A 133 5.65 -10.06 8.44
CA GLY A 133 5.32 -10.09 9.86
C GLY A 133 4.54 -11.36 10.29
N PRO A 134 4.29 -11.56 11.60
CA PRO A 134 3.64 -12.77 12.11
C PRO A 134 2.19 -13.00 11.66
N LYS A 135 1.42 -11.92 11.48
CA LYS A 135 0.06 -11.95 10.92
C LYS A 135 -0.01 -10.88 9.84
N HIS A 136 0.70 -11.12 8.75
CA HIS A 136 0.89 -10.18 7.67
C HIS A 136 0.84 -10.95 6.35
N ALA A 137 0.33 -10.29 5.33
CA ALA A 137 0.30 -10.82 3.98
C ALA A 137 0.34 -9.69 2.98
N TRP A 138 0.75 -10.01 1.76
CA TRP A 138 0.71 -9.10 0.65
C TRP A 138 0.65 -9.86 -0.67
N LEU A 139 0.17 -9.19 -1.70
CA LEU A 139 0.12 -9.74 -3.04
C LEU A 139 0.03 -8.65 -4.11
N TRP A 140 0.47 -9.00 -5.31
CA TRP A 140 0.22 -8.25 -6.53
C TRP A 140 -0.75 -8.99 -7.45
N ALA A 141 -1.97 -8.48 -7.60
CA ALA A 141 -2.94 -8.98 -8.55
C ALA A 141 -2.56 -8.55 -9.98
N ASN A 142 -1.73 -9.35 -10.63
CA ASN A 142 -1.09 -9.01 -11.91
C ASN A 142 -1.84 -9.52 -13.17
N GLN A 143 -3.03 -10.11 -13.02
CA GLN A 143 -3.82 -10.65 -14.13
C GLN A 143 -5.19 -9.96 -14.17
N ALA A 144 -5.23 -8.73 -14.68
CA ALA A 144 -6.44 -7.90 -14.71
C ALA A 144 -7.65 -8.63 -15.34
N SER A 145 -7.42 -9.37 -16.44
CA SER A 145 -8.49 -10.11 -17.15
C SER A 145 -8.32 -11.62 -17.05
N ALA A 146 -7.95 -12.14 -15.87
CA ALA A 146 -7.94 -13.58 -15.61
C ALA A 146 -9.33 -14.20 -15.92
N PRO A 147 -9.41 -15.50 -16.29
CA PRO A 147 -10.69 -16.17 -16.53
C PRO A 147 -11.64 -16.01 -15.35
N LEU A 148 -12.90 -15.64 -15.64
CA LEU A 148 -13.91 -15.38 -14.62
C LEU A 148 -14.17 -16.61 -13.74
N GLY A 149 -14.30 -16.38 -12.44
CA GLY A 149 -14.67 -17.39 -11.44
C GLY A 149 -13.56 -18.39 -11.08
N SER A 150 -12.42 -18.37 -11.77
CA SER A 150 -11.30 -19.26 -11.50
C SER A 150 -10.23 -18.53 -10.68
N PRO A 151 -9.85 -19.05 -9.49
CA PRO A 151 -8.78 -18.45 -8.72
C PRO A 151 -7.43 -18.68 -9.42
N TYR A 152 -6.58 -17.66 -9.42
CA TYR A 152 -5.17 -17.77 -9.79
C TYR A 152 -4.28 -17.40 -8.61
N GLN A 153 -3.04 -17.90 -8.64
CA GLN A 153 -2.00 -17.52 -7.68
C GLN A 153 -1.16 -16.41 -8.30
N PRO A 154 -0.99 -15.25 -7.62
CA PRO A 154 0.02 -14.29 -8.00
C PRO A 154 1.42 -14.93 -8.04
N ALA A 155 2.32 -14.33 -8.81
CA ALA A 155 3.70 -14.82 -8.91
C ALA A 155 4.36 -14.92 -7.52
N ALA A 156 5.15 -15.98 -7.29
CA ALA A 156 5.70 -16.30 -5.97
C ALA A 156 6.58 -15.19 -5.36
N GLY A 157 7.32 -14.45 -6.20
CA GLY A 157 8.08 -13.29 -5.75
C GLY A 157 7.22 -12.11 -5.33
N TYR A 158 5.93 -12.10 -5.72
CA TYR A 158 5.02 -10.99 -5.51
C TYR A 158 3.79 -11.35 -4.65
N GLN A 159 3.89 -12.42 -3.85
CA GLN A 159 2.90 -12.73 -2.81
C GLN A 159 3.53 -13.48 -1.66
N ALA A 160 3.10 -13.17 -0.45
CA ALA A 160 3.41 -13.95 0.74
C ALA A 160 2.31 -13.78 1.79
N ASN A 161 2.21 -14.72 2.72
CA ASN A 161 1.45 -14.60 3.95
C ASN A 161 2.14 -15.43 5.04
N SER A 162 1.84 -15.14 6.30
CA SER A 162 2.51 -15.76 7.45
C SER A 162 2.26 -17.26 7.62
N THR A 163 1.31 -17.86 6.89
CA THR A 163 1.10 -19.32 6.90
C THR A 163 2.04 -20.06 5.93
N GLY A 164 2.66 -19.35 4.98
CA GLY A 164 3.45 -19.93 3.90
C GLY A 164 2.63 -20.58 2.79
N GLN A 165 1.30 -20.57 2.88
CA GLN A 165 0.42 -21.00 1.78
C GLN A 165 0.37 -19.93 0.68
N SER A 166 -0.27 -20.23 -0.46
CA SER A 166 -0.40 -19.25 -1.54
C SER A 166 -1.65 -18.38 -1.37
N ASN A 167 -1.48 -17.06 -1.50
CA ASN A 167 -2.59 -16.15 -1.72
C ASN A 167 -3.25 -16.44 -3.07
N THR A 168 -4.54 -16.15 -3.19
CA THR A 168 -5.26 -16.30 -4.48
C THR A 168 -6.11 -15.07 -4.78
N VAL A 169 -6.33 -14.85 -6.09
CA VAL A 169 -7.20 -13.80 -6.60
C VAL A 169 -8.18 -14.44 -7.59
N THR A 170 -9.46 -14.12 -7.46
CA THR A 170 -10.52 -14.55 -8.38
C THR A 170 -11.12 -13.34 -9.05
N HIS A 171 -11.00 -13.24 -10.37
CA HIS A 171 -11.73 -12.25 -11.17
C HIS A 171 -13.20 -12.68 -11.25
N ARG A 172 -14.13 -11.85 -10.75
CA ARG A 172 -15.55 -12.21 -10.57
C ARG A 172 -16.40 -11.74 -11.72
N THR A 173 -16.25 -10.47 -12.06
CA THR A 173 -16.86 -9.76 -13.20
C THR A 173 -15.90 -8.63 -13.57
N THR A 174 -16.14 -7.94 -14.68
CA THR A 174 -15.31 -6.79 -15.08
C THR A 174 -15.05 -5.84 -13.92
N GLY A 175 -13.77 -5.60 -13.63
CA GLY A 175 -13.28 -4.73 -12.56
C GLY A 175 -13.58 -5.19 -11.14
N VAL A 176 -14.07 -6.40 -10.91
CA VAL A 176 -14.40 -6.92 -9.57
C VAL A 176 -13.61 -8.18 -9.28
N TYR A 177 -12.89 -8.16 -8.15
CA TYR A 177 -11.98 -9.23 -7.75
C TYR A 177 -12.23 -9.66 -6.32
N ARG A 178 -12.04 -10.94 -6.04
CA ARG A 178 -11.94 -11.46 -4.67
C ARG A 178 -10.52 -11.91 -4.39
N VAL A 179 -9.91 -11.32 -3.37
CA VAL A 179 -8.65 -11.74 -2.78
C VAL A 179 -8.94 -12.72 -1.64
N SER A 180 -8.13 -13.78 -1.55
CA SER A 180 -8.12 -14.70 -0.42
C SER A 180 -6.69 -14.88 0.09
N VAL A 181 -6.48 -14.53 1.35
CA VAL A 181 -5.23 -14.69 2.09
C VAL A 181 -5.42 -15.79 3.11
N PRO A 182 -4.70 -16.92 3.00
CA PRO A 182 -4.69 -17.93 4.04
C PRO A 182 -4.14 -17.38 5.36
N VAL A 183 -4.83 -17.70 6.45
CA VAL A 183 -4.49 -17.25 7.81
C VAL A 183 -4.58 -18.42 8.79
N SER A 184 -3.82 -18.36 9.87
CA SER A 184 -3.90 -19.31 10.98
C SER A 184 -3.91 -18.55 12.31
N ASN A 185 -4.61 -19.10 13.31
CA ASN A 185 -4.66 -18.53 14.67
C ASN A 185 -5.12 -17.06 14.75
N VAL A 186 -6.00 -16.62 13.86
CA VAL A 186 -6.58 -15.26 13.87
C VAL A 186 -7.90 -15.14 14.63
N GLY A 187 -8.50 -16.26 15.05
CA GLY A 187 -9.80 -16.26 15.72
C GLY A 187 -10.91 -15.72 14.82
N SER A 188 -11.80 -14.88 15.37
CA SER A 188 -12.86 -14.16 14.62
C SER A 188 -12.48 -12.69 14.34
N SER A 189 -11.19 -12.36 14.39
CA SER A 189 -10.70 -10.98 14.20
C SER A 189 -10.51 -10.68 12.73
N PHE A 190 -11.11 -9.61 12.22
CA PHE A 190 -10.78 -9.05 10.92
C PHE A 190 -9.43 -8.35 11.02
N GLY A 191 -8.63 -8.26 9.96
CA GLY A 191 -7.39 -7.45 9.99
C GLY A 191 -7.55 -6.14 9.22
N HIS A 192 -6.46 -5.37 9.16
CA HIS A 192 -6.35 -4.17 8.34
C HIS A 192 -5.95 -4.49 6.91
N TRP A 193 -6.57 -3.80 5.97
CA TRP A 193 -6.28 -3.92 4.55
C TRP A 193 -5.84 -2.57 3.98
N GLU A 194 -4.78 -2.58 3.17
CA GLU A 194 -4.40 -1.48 2.30
C GLU A 194 -4.34 -1.94 0.86
N ILE A 195 -4.65 -1.04 -0.07
CA ILE A 195 -4.65 -1.27 -1.50
C ILE A 195 -4.02 -0.09 -2.24
N THR A 196 -3.34 -0.37 -3.34
CA THR A 196 -3.01 0.63 -4.35
C THR A 196 -3.23 0.04 -5.74
N ALA A 197 -3.82 0.81 -6.64
CA ALA A 197 -3.95 0.41 -8.04
C ALA A 197 -2.55 0.31 -8.68
N TYR A 198 -2.42 -0.55 -9.69
CA TYR A 198 -1.15 -0.81 -10.36
C TYR A 198 -1.23 -0.58 -11.87
N GLY A 199 -0.15 -0.06 -12.44
CA GLY A 199 0.04 0.11 -13.88
C GLY A 199 0.00 1.58 -14.31
N THR A 200 0.24 1.81 -15.60
CA THR A 200 0.38 3.17 -16.16
C THR A 200 -0.95 3.86 -16.49
N GLY A 201 -2.08 3.18 -16.29
CA GLY A 201 -3.41 3.75 -16.47
C GLY A 201 -3.86 4.56 -15.24
N ASN A 202 -4.94 5.31 -15.39
CA ASN A 202 -5.48 6.21 -14.37
C ASN A 202 -6.64 5.59 -13.56
N GLU A 203 -6.80 4.27 -13.66
CA GLU A 203 -7.80 3.50 -12.90
C GLU A 203 -7.44 3.49 -11.41
N ARG A 204 -8.47 3.43 -10.58
CA ARG A 204 -8.41 3.38 -9.13
C ARG A 204 -9.00 2.06 -8.67
N CYS A 205 -8.49 1.47 -7.60
CA CYS A 205 -9.04 0.27 -7.02
C CYS A 205 -9.31 0.52 -5.53
N VAL A 206 -10.49 0.15 -5.08
CA VAL A 206 -10.96 0.34 -3.70
C VAL A 206 -11.37 -0.99 -3.09
N ILE A 207 -11.29 -1.07 -1.76
CA ILE A 207 -11.78 -2.23 -1.02
C ILE A 207 -13.29 -2.03 -0.85
N ASN A 208 -14.09 -2.84 -1.53
CA ASN A 208 -15.54 -2.74 -1.44
C ASN A 208 -16.05 -3.42 -0.16
N GLN A 209 -15.60 -4.65 0.09
CA GLN A 209 -16.01 -5.44 1.24
C GLN A 209 -14.85 -6.32 1.69
N PHE A 210 -14.83 -6.71 2.96
CA PHE A 210 -13.93 -7.72 3.48
C PHE A 210 -14.72 -8.74 4.31
N GLY A 211 -14.13 -9.91 4.54
CA GLY A 211 -14.79 -11.01 5.20
C GLY A 211 -13.82 -12.13 5.56
N GLN A 212 -14.37 -13.23 6.06
CA GLN A 212 -13.61 -14.41 6.44
C GLN A 212 -14.24 -15.66 5.84
N SER A 213 -13.44 -16.72 5.69
CA SER A 213 -13.90 -18.04 5.24
C SER A 213 -13.35 -19.14 6.14
N GLY A 214 -14.17 -20.19 6.34
CA GLY A 214 -13.86 -21.35 7.18
C GLY A 214 -14.34 -21.22 8.62
N ILE A 215 -14.59 -22.36 9.27
CA ILE A 215 -14.81 -22.47 10.73
C ILE A 215 -13.96 -23.65 11.23
N PRO A 216 -12.85 -23.42 11.99
CA PRO A 216 -12.27 -22.11 12.32
C PRO A 216 -11.84 -21.33 11.08
N VAL A 217 -11.68 -20.00 11.20
CA VAL A 217 -11.27 -19.14 10.09
C VAL A 217 -9.94 -19.62 9.50
N THR A 218 -9.94 -19.86 8.18
CA THR A 218 -8.76 -20.30 7.42
C THR A 218 -8.32 -19.29 6.38
N SER A 219 -9.14 -18.28 6.06
CA SER A 219 -8.78 -17.23 5.11
C SER A 219 -9.46 -15.91 5.42
N GLU A 220 -8.71 -14.83 5.25
CA GLU A 220 -9.21 -13.46 5.15
C GLU A 220 -9.54 -13.16 3.68
N LEU A 221 -10.66 -12.50 3.45
CA LEU A 221 -11.18 -12.17 2.14
C LEU A 221 -11.29 -10.66 1.98
N ALA A 222 -10.95 -10.16 0.80
CA ALA A 222 -11.25 -8.78 0.40
C ALA A 222 -11.82 -8.77 -1.02
N ASP A 223 -12.95 -8.11 -1.20
CA ASP A 223 -13.54 -7.79 -2.49
C ASP A 223 -13.05 -6.41 -2.93
N VAL A 224 -12.45 -6.37 -4.12
CA VAL A 224 -11.88 -5.18 -4.73
C VAL A 224 -12.74 -4.78 -5.92
N VAL A 225 -12.98 -3.47 -6.05
CA VAL A 225 -13.61 -2.89 -7.24
C VAL A 225 -12.65 -1.89 -7.84
N CYS A 226 -12.35 -2.05 -9.13
CA CYS A 226 -11.51 -1.16 -9.91
C CYS A 226 -12.35 -0.34 -10.89
N LEU A 227 -12.09 0.96 -10.95
CA LEU A 227 -12.93 1.97 -11.57
C LEU A 227 -12.05 2.93 -12.39
N THR A 228 -12.55 3.32 -13.56
CA THR A 228 -12.04 4.46 -14.31
C THR A 228 -12.23 5.76 -13.51
N PRO A 229 -11.54 6.86 -13.85
CA PRO A 229 -11.80 8.17 -13.23
C PRO A 229 -13.26 8.63 -13.28
N ALA A 230 -13.99 8.21 -14.32
CA ALA A 230 -15.42 8.50 -14.48
C ALA A 230 -16.35 7.59 -13.66
N GLY A 231 -15.80 6.62 -12.90
CA GLY A 231 -16.58 5.70 -12.05
C GLY A 231 -17.13 4.46 -12.76
N ALA A 232 -16.75 4.19 -14.03
CA ALA A 232 -17.11 2.94 -14.69
C ALA A 232 -16.18 1.80 -14.23
N VAL A 233 -16.72 0.62 -13.95
CA VAL A 233 -15.92 -0.58 -13.61
C VAL A 233 -14.98 -0.97 -14.75
N VAL A 234 -13.75 -1.35 -14.41
CA VAL A 234 -12.70 -1.66 -15.39
C VAL A 234 -11.74 -2.70 -14.82
N ASP A 235 -11.32 -3.64 -15.67
CA ASP A 235 -10.28 -4.60 -15.30
C ASP A 235 -8.97 -3.87 -15.08
N ALA A 236 -8.40 -4.01 -13.88
CA ALA A 236 -7.13 -3.38 -13.53
C ALA A 236 -6.33 -4.26 -12.57
N MET A 237 -5.04 -3.98 -12.49
CA MET A 237 -4.13 -4.61 -11.54
C MET A 237 -4.08 -3.78 -10.26
N PHE A 238 -3.72 -4.42 -9.15
CA PHE A 238 -3.55 -3.77 -7.86
C PHE A 238 -2.57 -4.54 -6.97
N ALA A 239 -1.96 -3.84 -6.02
CA ALA A 239 -1.19 -4.44 -4.93
C ALA A 239 -1.96 -4.25 -3.63
N MET A 240 -1.89 -5.24 -2.75
CA MET A 240 -2.57 -5.21 -1.45
C MET A 240 -1.66 -5.72 -0.35
N THR A 241 -1.92 -5.22 0.85
CA THR A 241 -1.33 -5.69 2.10
C THR A 241 -2.44 -5.93 3.10
N TRP A 242 -2.33 -7.03 3.84
CA TRP A 242 -3.15 -7.34 5.00
C TRP A 242 -2.27 -7.44 6.24
N VAL A 243 -2.77 -6.97 7.38
CA VAL A 243 -2.08 -7.11 8.66
C VAL A 243 -3.07 -7.25 9.82
N LEU A 244 -2.71 -8.08 10.80
CA LEU A 244 -3.35 -8.14 12.10
C LEU A 244 -2.28 -7.92 13.18
N ASP A 245 -2.60 -7.15 14.23
CA ASP A 245 -1.69 -6.84 15.35
C ASP A 245 -0.29 -6.32 14.95
N GLY A 246 -0.20 -5.45 13.93
CA GLY A 246 1.06 -5.05 13.31
C GLY A 246 0.98 -3.79 12.45
N ASN A 247 1.92 -3.64 11.52
CA ASN A 247 1.89 -2.61 10.48
C ASN A 247 2.04 -3.19 9.07
N VAL A 248 1.72 -2.37 8.07
CA VAL A 248 1.76 -2.72 6.66
C VAL A 248 3.15 -3.08 6.13
N LEU A 249 4.22 -2.75 6.86
CA LEU A 249 5.60 -3.13 6.52
C LEU A 249 6.01 -4.51 7.06
N GLY A 250 5.21 -5.13 7.95
CA GLY A 250 5.59 -6.38 8.62
C GLY A 250 6.73 -6.19 9.63
N LEU A 251 6.93 -4.96 10.12
CA LEU A 251 7.95 -4.62 11.11
C LEU A 251 7.47 -4.94 12.54
N PRO A 252 8.38 -5.25 13.47
CA PRO A 252 8.03 -5.43 14.88
C PRO A 252 7.42 -4.14 15.46
N VAL A 253 6.27 -4.29 16.11
CA VAL A 253 5.53 -3.20 16.74
C VAL A 253 5.93 -3.03 18.20
N TRP A 254 5.80 -1.82 18.72
CA TRP A 254 6.08 -1.52 20.11
C TRP A 254 5.07 -2.21 21.05
N GLN A 255 5.56 -3.15 21.87
CA GLN A 255 4.82 -3.78 22.98
C GLN A 255 5.64 -3.70 24.28
N GLY A 256 6.07 -2.50 24.67
CA GLY A 256 6.79 -2.28 25.94
C GLY A 256 8.26 -2.73 25.96
N SER A 257 8.85 -3.12 24.82
CA SER A 257 10.30 -3.27 24.66
C SER A 257 10.81 -2.12 23.79
N GLY A 258 11.81 -1.39 24.28
CA GLY A 258 12.20 -0.06 23.80
C GLY A 258 12.88 0.03 22.42
N ASN A 259 12.57 -0.86 21.48
CA ASN A 259 13.25 -1.02 20.19
C ASN A 259 12.26 -1.36 19.04
N GLY A 260 11.04 -0.80 19.04
CA GLY A 260 9.99 -1.11 18.04
C GLY A 260 9.50 0.12 17.27
N TYR A 261 8.63 -0.09 16.27
CA TYR A 261 7.97 1.01 15.55
C TYR A 261 6.58 1.25 16.19
N PRO A 262 6.24 2.49 16.60
CA PRO A 262 4.87 2.80 16.97
C PRO A 262 4.03 2.64 15.72
N SER A 263 2.88 1.98 15.85
CA SER A 263 2.06 1.64 14.70
C SER A 263 0.62 1.60 15.12
N MET A 264 -0.24 2.09 14.23
CA MET A 264 -1.66 1.96 14.40
C MET A 264 -2.35 1.72 13.07
N TYR A 265 -3.53 1.15 13.14
CA TYR A 265 -4.48 1.25 12.08
C TYR A 265 -5.90 1.35 12.61
N VAL A 266 -6.77 1.96 11.82
CA VAL A 266 -8.19 2.09 12.14
C VAL A 266 -9.02 2.14 10.86
N GLU A 267 -10.24 1.64 10.96
CA GLU A 267 -11.26 1.77 9.93
C GLU A 267 -12.35 2.76 10.38
N SER A 268 -12.76 3.64 9.47
CA SER A 268 -14.00 4.41 9.59
C SER A 268 -15.13 3.74 8.84
N ASN A 269 -16.33 3.70 9.40
CA ASN A 269 -17.54 3.32 8.66
C ASN A 269 -18.08 4.45 7.74
N GLY A 270 -17.34 5.55 7.63
CA GLY A 270 -17.62 6.68 6.74
C GLY A 270 -18.71 7.64 7.22
N GLN A 271 -19.60 7.26 8.13
CA GLN A 271 -20.77 8.08 8.47
C GLN A 271 -20.86 8.51 9.93
N ALA A 272 -20.08 7.93 10.84
CA ALA A 272 -20.14 8.28 12.25
C ALA A 272 -18.76 8.43 12.88
N SER A 273 -18.62 9.44 13.73
CA SER A 273 -17.52 9.49 14.67
C SER A 273 -17.61 8.29 15.61
N HIS A 274 -16.51 7.61 15.85
CA HIS A 274 -16.49 6.45 16.74
C HIS A 274 -15.16 6.36 17.49
N THR A 275 -15.24 5.71 18.65
CA THR A 275 -14.09 5.38 19.48
C THR A 275 -14.02 3.87 19.57
N ALA A 276 -12.84 3.30 19.30
CA ALA A 276 -12.58 1.88 19.43
C ALA A 276 -11.37 1.69 20.33
N ALA A 277 -11.50 0.85 21.36
CA ALA A 277 -10.33 0.41 22.10
C ALA A 277 -9.62 -0.66 21.26
N SER A 278 -8.30 -0.55 21.15
CA SER A 278 -7.44 -1.44 20.37
C SER A 278 -7.52 -2.93 20.76
N ASP A 279 -8.14 -3.23 21.90
CA ASP A 279 -8.34 -4.57 22.46
C ASP A 279 -9.81 -5.06 22.41
N SER A 280 -10.74 -4.21 21.97
CA SER A 280 -12.19 -4.42 22.18
C SER A 280 -13.02 -4.64 20.91
N SER A 281 -12.45 -4.40 19.72
CA SER A 281 -13.08 -4.74 18.44
C SER A 281 -12.39 -5.94 17.81
N PRO A 282 -13.09 -6.80 17.06
CA PRO A 282 -12.47 -7.91 16.33
C PRO A 282 -11.56 -7.39 15.20
N GLY A 283 -10.35 -6.95 15.57
CA GLY A 283 -9.13 -6.72 14.77
C GLY A 283 -9.10 -5.64 13.68
N ILE A 284 -10.14 -4.82 13.49
CA ILE A 284 -10.11 -3.67 12.55
C ILE A 284 -9.43 -2.41 13.11
N VAL A 285 -9.03 -2.42 14.38
CA VAL A 285 -8.34 -1.31 15.06
C VAL A 285 -7.14 -1.85 15.83
N PHE A 286 -6.01 -1.17 15.73
CA PHE A 286 -4.79 -1.50 16.46
C PHE A 286 -4.02 -0.24 16.82
N ALA A 287 -3.43 -0.22 18.02
CA ALA A 287 -2.37 0.72 18.38
C ALA A 287 -1.33 -0.02 19.22
N GLY A 288 -0.05 0.11 18.84
CA GLY A 288 1.07 -0.36 19.65
C GLY A 288 1.01 0.28 21.05
N GLY A 289 1.08 -0.54 22.10
CA GLY A 289 0.90 -0.06 23.48
C GLY A 289 -0.54 -0.01 23.99
N GLY A 290 -1.52 -0.23 23.10
CA GLY A 290 -2.94 -0.25 23.43
C GLY A 290 -3.57 1.14 23.60
N GLY A 291 -4.86 1.16 23.94
CA GLY A 291 -5.64 2.36 24.24
C GLY A 291 -6.72 2.65 23.20
N ASN A 292 -7.33 3.83 23.30
CA ASN A 292 -8.48 4.21 22.48
C ASN A 292 -8.05 4.99 21.25
N LEU A 293 -8.48 4.52 20.08
CA LEU A 293 -8.41 5.28 18.84
C LEU A 293 -9.76 5.92 18.60
N THR A 294 -9.75 7.18 18.15
CA THR A 294 -10.96 7.89 17.78
C THR A 294 -10.86 8.31 16.32
N VAL A 295 -11.92 8.04 15.56
CA VAL A 295 -12.11 8.63 14.24
C VAL A 295 -13.25 9.63 14.36
N THR A 296 -12.99 10.89 14.08
CA THR A 296 -13.98 11.95 14.14
C THR A 296 -14.25 12.47 12.74
N ARG A 297 -15.52 12.44 12.32
CA ARG A 297 -15.96 13.10 11.09
C ARG A 297 -16.09 14.59 11.34
N LEU A 298 -15.25 15.40 10.69
CA LEU A 298 -15.26 16.86 10.84
C LEU A 298 -16.28 17.52 9.90
N SER A 299 -16.34 17.04 8.66
CA SER A 299 -17.30 17.47 7.65
C SER A 299 -17.48 16.36 6.61
N ALA A 300 -18.27 16.60 5.55
CA ALA A 300 -18.45 15.62 4.49
C ALA A 300 -17.09 15.25 3.86
N GLY A 301 -16.74 13.97 3.89
CA GLY A 301 -15.49 13.45 3.35
C GLY A 301 -14.23 13.87 4.10
N THR A 302 -14.33 14.48 5.29
CA THR A 302 -13.16 14.85 6.09
C THR A 302 -13.20 14.18 7.46
N TYR A 303 -12.13 13.46 7.78
CA TYR A 303 -11.98 12.72 9.02
C TYR A 303 -10.65 13.06 9.69
N VAL A 304 -10.65 13.03 11.02
CA VAL A 304 -9.43 13.06 11.83
C VAL A 304 -9.34 11.81 12.67
N VAL A 305 -8.14 11.25 12.74
CA VAL A 305 -7.83 10.10 13.60
C VAL A 305 -6.90 10.55 14.72
N HIS A 306 -7.31 10.27 15.96
CA HIS A 306 -6.49 10.45 17.15
C HIS A 306 -6.28 9.12 17.87
N SER A 307 -5.12 8.97 18.51
CA SER A 307 -4.70 7.78 19.21
C SER A 307 -3.73 8.12 20.37
N PRO A 308 -3.36 7.14 21.20
CA PRO A 308 -2.27 7.33 22.17
C PRO A 308 -0.90 7.58 21.52
N LEU A 309 -0.76 7.30 20.22
CA LEU A 309 0.47 7.48 19.44
C LEU A 309 0.56 8.87 18.78
N ASP A 310 -0.38 9.77 19.02
CA ASP A 310 -0.33 11.12 18.45
C ASP A 310 0.99 11.86 18.72
N PRO A 311 1.62 11.76 19.91
CA PRO A 311 2.95 12.34 20.13
C PRO A 311 4.03 11.89 19.13
N ASP A 312 3.90 10.70 18.56
CA ASP A 312 4.84 10.11 17.60
C ASP A 312 4.58 10.56 16.15
N LEU A 313 3.46 11.23 15.87
CA LEU A 313 3.08 11.71 14.52
C LEU A 313 3.96 12.86 14.01
N SER A 314 4.99 13.26 14.75
CA SER A 314 6.00 14.22 14.27
C SER A 314 6.91 13.63 13.20
N HIS A 315 6.89 12.30 13.07
CA HIS A 315 7.72 11.51 12.17
C HIS A 315 6.89 10.33 11.64
N GLY A 316 7.43 9.56 10.70
CA GLY A 316 6.80 8.33 10.22
C GLY A 316 6.17 8.43 8.83
N GLY A 317 5.35 7.43 8.50
CA GLY A 317 4.61 7.33 7.25
C GLY A 317 3.17 6.92 7.48
N VAL A 318 2.27 7.50 6.68
CA VAL A 318 0.84 7.18 6.69
C VAL A 318 0.43 6.59 5.34
N GLN A 319 -0.36 5.52 5.38
CA GLN A 319 -1.08 4.97 4.22
C GLN A 319 -2.58 5.13 4.45
N VAL A 320 -3.31 5.43 3.37
CA VAL A 320 -4.77 5.52 3.39
C VAL A 320 -5.34 4.79 2.20
N SER A 321 -6.27 3.88 2.49
CA SER A 321 -7.11 3.23 1.50
C SER A 321 -8.56 3.57 1.72
N THR A 322 -9.34 3.53 0.63
CA THR A 322 -10.79 3.73 0.70
C THR A 322 -11.51 2.40 0.76
N GLY A 323 -12.49 2.35 1.65
CA GLY A 323 -13.30 1.17 1.96
C GLY A 323 -14.78 1.36 1.70
N GLY A 324 -15.51 0.25 1.69
CA GLY A 324 -16.96 0.20 1.93
C GLY A 324 -17.87 0.75 0.82
N ASN A 325 -17.31 1.40 -0.20
CA ASN A 325 -18.06 2.03 -1.28
C ASN A 325 -17.50 1.64 -2.65
N ALA A 326 -18.31 1.00 -3.49
CA ALA A 326 -17.99 0.73 -4.90
C ALA A 326 -18.25 1.93 -5.84
N ASP A 327 -18.42 3.14 -5.31
CA ASP A 327 -18.86 4.33 -6.05
C ASP A 327 -17.71 5.17 -6.64
N GLY A 328 -16.47 4.74 -6.44
CA GLY A 328 -15.28 5.43 -6.94
C GLY A 328 -14.79 6.57 -6.07
N THR A 329 -15.36 6.72 -4.86
CA THR A 329 -14.78 7.60 -3.86
C THR A 329 -13.34 7.18 -3.55
N THR A 330 -12.45 8.15 -3.49
CA THR A 330 -11.06 7.93 -3.08
C THR A 330 -10.68 8.90 -1.98
N CYS A 331 -9.90 8.39 -1.05
CA CYS A 331 -9.38 9.14 0.07
C CYS A 331 -7.86 9.24 0.02
N ASN A 332 -7.34 10.32 0.59
CA ASN A 332 -5.93 10.61 0.64
C ASN A 332 -5.56 11.24 1.98
N VAL A 333 -4.28 11.23 2.30
CA VAL A 333 -3.75 11.93 3.46
C VAL A 333 -3.84 13.43 3.19
N GLN A 334 -4.48 14.20 4.08
CA GLN A 334 -4.44 15.66 3.99
C GLN A 334 -3.13 16.16 4.60
N TYR A 335 -2.87 15.75 5.84
CA TYR A 335 -1.64 15.94 6.61
C TYR A 335 -1.71 15.06 7.88
N TRP A 336 -0.61 14.94 8.61
CA TRP A 336 -0.61 14.42 9.98
C TRP A 336 0.39 15.22 10.84
N ASN A 337 0.08 15.38 12.13
CA ASN A 337 0.99 15.97 13.10
C ASN A 337 0.55 15.61 14.55
N PRO A 338 1.40 15.82 15.57
CA PRO A 338 1.06 15.45 16.94
C PRO A 338 -0.10 16.19 17.60
N THR A 339 -0.45 17.38 17.12
CA THR A 339 -1.50 18.22 17.73
C THR A 339 -2.86 17.89 17.14
N ASP A 340 -2.92 17.75 15.82
CA ASP A 340 -4.16 17.59 15.07
C ASP A 340 -4.46 16.14 14.71
N GLY A 341 -3.56 15.18 14.96
CA GLY A 341 -3.75 13.79 14.57
C GLY A 341 -3.53 13.57 13.06
N ILE A 342 -4.10 12.48 12.52
CA ILE A 342 -4.03 12.15 11.08
C ILE A 342 -5.31 12.63 10.40
N HIS A 343 -5.17 13.59 9.49
CA HIS A 343 -6.28 14.12 8.70
C HIS A 343 -6.39 13.43 7.35
N VAL A 344 -7.61 13.03 6.99
CA VAL A 344 -7.95 12.33 5.75
C VAL A 344 -9.06 13.06 5.03
N ASN A 345 -8.91 13.24 3.72
CA ASN A 345 -9.94 13.78 2.84
C ASN A 345 -10.36 12.74 1.80
N CYS A 346 -11.65 12.68 1.52
CA CYS A 346 -12.29 11.76 0.60
C CYS A 346 -13.11 12.53 -0.43
N TYR A 347 -12.97 12.14 -1.69
CA TYR A 347 -13.61 12.80 -2.82
C TYR A 347 -14.30 11.79 -3.72
N GLY A 348 -15.53 12.10 -4.14
CA GLY A 348 -16.22 11.35 -5.18
C GLY A 348 -15.56 11.56 -6.55
N THR A 349 -16.02 10.82 -7.55
CA THR A 349 -15.58 10.95 -8.96
C THR A 349 -15.85 12.33 -9.57
N ASP A 350 -16.76 13.10 -8.97
CA ASP A 350 -17.05 14.50 -9.31
C ASP A 350 -16.08 15.51 -8.65
N GLY A 351 -15.10 15.03 -7.89
CA GLY A 351 -14.12 15.85 -7.16
C GLY A 351 -14.67 16.55 -5.92
N LYS A 352 -15.93 16.28 -5.55
CA LYS A 352 -16.54 16.88 -4.36
C LYS A 352 -16.25 16.03 -3.12
N PRO A 353 -16.10 16.67 -1.94
CA PRO A 353 -15.97 15.95 -0.69
C PRO A 353 -17.14 14.96 -0.49
N ARG A 354 -16.82 13.72 -0.15
CA ARG A 354 -17.78 12.62 -0.04
C ARG A 354 -17.39 11.68 1.07
N ASP A 355 -18.37 11.32 1.89
CA ASP A 355 -18.16 10.37 2.97
C ASP A 355 -17.82 8.98 2.42
N ALA A 356 -16.80 8.35 2.99
CA ALA A 356 -16.42 6.98 2.67
C ALA A 356 -15.77 6.31 3.87
N ALA A 357 -15.83 4.98 3.88
CA ALA A 357 -15.02 4.24 4.82
C ALA A 357 -13.54 4.44 4.47
N VAL A 358 -12.72 4.62 5.50
CA VAL A 358 -11.29 4.86 5.36
C VAL A 358 -10.51 3.87 6.19
N PHE A 359 -9.50 3.28 5.58
CA PHE A 359 -8.49 2.49 6.26
C PHE A 359 -7.27 3.40 6.41
N VAL A 360 -6.86 3.65 7.64
CA VAL A 360 -5.71 4.52 7.93
C VAL A 360 -4.67 3.69 8.65
N GLY A 361 -3.48 3.58 8.08
CA GLY A 361 -2.33 2.94 8.71
C GLY A 361 -1.21 3.95 8.98
N PHE A 362 -0.62 3.88 10.17
CA PHE A 362 0.57 4.66 10.55
C PHE A 362 1.72 3.75 10.94
N ILE A 363 2.91 4.10 10.49
CA ILE A 363 4.19 3.51 10.90
C ILE A 363 5.11 4.63 11.32
N GLY A 364 5.46 4.70 12.60
CA GLY A 364 6.42 5.68 13.10
C GLY A 364 7.86 5.37 12.73
N THR A 365 8.79 6.12 13.30
CA THR A 365 10.22 5.83 13.20
C THR A 365 10.64 4.73 14.18
N TYR A 366 11.81 4.14 13.93
CA TYR A 366 12.41 3.22 14.87
C TYR A 366 12.80 3.99 16.13
N LEU A 367 12.15 3.70 17.25
CA LEU A 367 12.51 4.29 18.53
C LEU A 367 13.72 3.54 19.09
N ILE A 368 14.93 4.06 18.86
CA ILE A 368 16.09 3.77 19.72
C ILE A 368 16.13 4.93 20.70
N ALA A 369 15.94 4.65 21.99
CA ALA A 369 16.27 5.59 23.05
C ALA A 369 17.78 5.55 23.35
#